data_AF-A0A257QN12-F1
#
_entry.id   AF-A0A257QN12-F1
#
_cell.length_a   1.000
_cell.length_b   1.000
_cell.length_c   1.000
_cell.angle_alpha   90.00
_cell.angle_beta   90.00
_cell.angle_gamma   90.00
#
_symmetry.space_group_name_H-M   'P 1'
#
loop_
_entity.id
_entity.type
_entity.pdbx_description
1 polymer ?
#
loop_
_entity_poly.entity_id
_entity_poly.type
_entity_poly.pdbx_seq_one_letter_code
_entity_poly.pdbx_strand_id
1 'polypeptide(L)'
;KPVGESGGYGITIGPRASKEELETSRAAILADPAQWISQPMIGLSVAPTLTEEGVGPRHLDLRPFIITGKESWVLPGGLTRVALKRGSLIVNSSQGGGSKDTWVLADNFADGGAP
;
A
#
# COMPACT_ATOMS: atom_id res chain seq x y z
N LYS A 1 -11.81 -5.67 5.48
CA LYS A 1 -11.12 -6.42 4.42
C LYS A 1 -11.06 -7.90 4.80
N PRO A 2 -11.16 -8.82 3.84
CA PRO A 2 -11.01 -10.25 4.11
C PRO A 2 -9.58 -10.58 4.60
N VAL A 3 -9.43 -11.64 5.39
CA VAL A 3 -8.15 -12.06 5.98
C VAL A 3 -7.32 -12.90 5.00
N GLY A 4 -7.95 -13.81 4.25
CA GLY A 4 -7.27 -14.73 3.34
C GLY A 4 -7.05 -14.20 1.92
N GLU A 5 -7.72 -13.10 1.55
CA GLU A 5 -7.66 -12.58 0.18
C GLU A 5 -6.36 -11.83 -0.07
N SER A 6 -5.66 -12.25 -1.12
CA SER A 6 -4.46 -11.57 -1.59
C SER A 6 -4.84 -10.50 -2.61
N GLY A 7 -4.20 -9.34 -2.51
CA GLY A 7 -4.23 -8.35 -3.58
C GLY A 7 -5.37 -7.33 -3.61
N GLY A 8 -6.04 -7.12 -2.48
CA GLY A 8 -6.95 -5.99 -2.30
C GLY A 8 -8.36 -6.18 -2.87
N TYR A 9 -8.72 -7.39 -3.26
CA TYR A 9 -10.11 -7.74 -3.61
C TYR A 9 -11.00 -7.80 -2.37
N GLY A 10 -12.27 -7.44 -2.53
CA GLY A 10 -13.25 -7.43 -1.43
C GLY A 10 -12.97 -6.37 -0.34
N ILE A 11 -12.11 -5.38 -0.62
CA ILE A 11 -11.86 -4.28 0.33
C ILE A 11 -12.93 -3.20 0.17
N THR A 12 -13.67 -2.97 1.25
CA THR A 12 -14.62 -1.86 1.36
C THR A 12 -13.95 -0.68 2.04
N ILE A 13 -13.90 0.46 1.34
CA ILE A 13 -13.40 1.72 1.89
C ILE A 13 -14.60 2.49 2.46
N GLY A 14 -14.93 2.25 3.73
CA GLY A 14 -16.18 2.71 4.36
C GLY A 14 -16.59 4.15 4.02
N PRO A 15 -15.75 5.18 4.27
CA PRO A 15 -16.11 6.58 3.99
C PRO A 15 -16.27 6.94 2.51
N ARG A 16 -15.89 6.06 1.59
CA ARG A 16 -15.98 6.25 0.14
C ARG A 16 -16.91 5.24 -0.55
N ALA A 17 -17.50 4.33 0.22
CA ALA A 17 -18.39 3.31 -0.28
C ALA A 17 -19.81 3.85 -0.44
N SER A 18 -20.48 3.43 -1.49
CA SER A 18 -21.92 3.59 -1.66
C SER A 18 -22.70 2.77 -0.64
N LYS A 19 -23.99 3.08 -0.47
CA LYS A 19 -24.87 2.29 0.40
C LYS A 19 -24.95 0.82 -0.03
N GLU A 20 -25.00 0.57 -1.33
CA GLU A 20 -25.07 -0.79 -1.89
C GLU A 20 -23.79 -1.60 -1.59
N GLU A 21 -22.62 -0.97 -1.73
CA GLU A 21 -21.34 -1.60 -1.37
C GLU A 21 -21.26 -1.90 0.13
N LEU A 22 -21.78 -0.99 0.98
CA LEU A 22 -21.85 -1.20 2.42
C LEU A 22 -22.78 -2.36 2.79
N GLU A 23 -23.97 -2.46 2.20
CA GLU A 23 -24.90 -3.58 2.45
C GLU A 23 -24.33 -4.91 1.97
N THR A 24 -23.69 -4.93 0.80
CA THR A 24 -22.99 -6.11 0.29
C THR A 24 -21.90 -6.57 1.26
N SER A 25 -21.10 -5.62 1.76
CA SER A 25 -20.05 -5.88 2.74
C SER A 25 -20.61 -6.37 4.06
N ARG A 26 -21.72 -5.78 4.52
CA ARG A 26 -22.41 -6.17 5.75
C ARG A 26 -22.90 -7.61 5.65
N ALA A 27 -23.55 -7.98 4.56
CA ALA A 27 -24.02 -9.35 4.32
C ALA A 27 -22.86 -10.35 4.34
N ALA A 28 -21.75 -10.02 3.67
CA ALA A 28 -20.56 -10.88 3.62
C ALA A 28 -19.88 -11.04 4.99
N ILE A 29 -19.79 -9.96 5.80
CA ILE A 29 -19.25 -10.00 7.15
C ILE A 29 -20.14 -10.84 8.08
N LEU A 30 -21.46 -10.72 7.98
CA LEU A 30 -22.38 -11.48 8.81
C LEU A 30 -22.38 -12.98 8.47
N ALA A 31 -22.11 -13.34 7.22
CA ALA A 31 -22.05 -14.73 6.78
C ALA A 31 -20.85 -15.49 7.36
N ASP A 32 -19.68 -14.85 7.46
CA ASP A 32 -18.48 -15.45 8.05
C ASP A 32 -17.58 -14.38 8.71
N PRO A 33 -17.89 -13.92 9.94
CA PRO A 33 -17.21 -12.79 10.55
C PRO A 33 -15.73 -13.04 10.86
N ALA A 34 -15.33 -14.31 11.04
CA ALA A 34 -13.95 -14.67 11.34
C ALA A 34 -13.00 -14.40 10.15
N GLN A 35 -13.55 -14.30 8.93
CA GLN A 35 -12.78 -14.00 7.72
C GLN A 35 -12.58 -12.50 7.49
N TRP A 36 -13.00 -11.62 8.40
CA TRP A 36 -12.93 -10.18 8.20
C TRP A 36 -12.20 -9.47 9.33
N ILE A 37 -11.43 -8.46 8.94
CA ILE A 37 -10.89 -7.47 9.87
C ILE A 37 -11.21 -6.05 9.42
N SER A 38 -11.33 -5.16 10.39
CA SER A 38 -11.53 -3.73 10.18
C SER A 38 -10.32 -2.95 10.72
N GLN A 39 -9.98 -1.87 10.04
CA GLN A 39 -8.92 -0.94 10.45
C GLN A 39 -9.45 0.48 10.25
N PRO A 40 -9.11 1.43 11.14
CA PRO A 40 -9.40 2.85 10.91
C PRO A 40 -8.84 3.31 9.56
N MET A 41 -9.54 4.23 8.90
CA MET A 41 -9.05 4.81 7.66
C MET A 41 -7.84 5.71 7.96
N ILE A 42 -6.71 5.40 7.33
CA ILE A 42 -5.50 6.21 7.41
C ILE A 42 -5.39 7.04 6.14
N GLY A 43 -5.05 8.32 6.29
CA GLY A 43 -4.67 9.16 5.16
C GLY A 43 -3.32 8.73 4.62
N LEU A 44 -3.30 7.95 3.53
CA LEU A 44 -2.05 7.55 2.90
C LEU A 44 -1.32 8.78 2.33
N SER A 45 -0.01 8.82 2.53
CA SER A 45 0.87 9.81 1.89
C SER A 45 0.77 9.71 0.37
N VAL A 46 1.12 10.80 -0.31
CA VAL A 46 1.19 10.88 -1.77
C VAL A 46 2.60 11.26 -2.22
N ALA A 47 2.98 10.83 -3.42
CA ALA A 47 4.18 11.32 -4.11
C ALA A 47 3.85 11.76 -5.54
N PRO A 48 4.64 12.68 -6.12
CA PRO A 48 4.53 13.06 -7.52
C PRO A 48 4.66 11.84 -8.43
N THR A 49 3.69 11.66 -9.32
CA THR A 49 3.65 10.55 -10.28
C THR A 49 3.27 11.10 -11.63
N LEU A 50 4.09 10.81 -12.64
CA LEU A 50 3.80 11.13 -14.02
C LEU A 50 2.72 10.16 -14.54
N THR A 51 1.64 10.72 -15.06
CA THR A 51 0.52 10.00 -15.68
C THR A 51 0.21 10.62 -17.03
N GLU A 52 -0.74 10.04 -17.77
CA GLU A 52 -1.21 10.60 -19.04
C GLU A 52 -1.76 12.03 -18.89
N GLU A 53 -2.34 12.37 -17.74
CA GLU A 53 -2.84 13.71 -17.39
C GLU A 53 -1.71 14.68 -16.97
N GLY A 54 -0.45 14.24 -16.98
CA GLY A 54 0.70 14.98 -16.44
C GLY A 54 1.10 14.54 -15.03
N VAL A 55 1.89 15.38 -14.35
CA VAL A 55 2.40 15.10 -13.00
C VAL A 55 1.32 15.44 -11.96
N GLY A 56 0.98 14.47 -11.11
CA GLY A 56 0.02 14.67 -10.02
C GLY A 56 0.29 13.78 -8.81
N PRO A 57 -0.37 14.06 -7.67
CA PRO A 57 -0.23 13.25 -6.47
C PRO A 57 -0.90 11.88 -6.66
N ARG A 58 -0.22 10.82 -6.24
CA ARG A 58 -0.76 9.46 -6.15
C ARG A 58 -0.39 8.83 -4.81
N HIS A 59 -1.33 8.09 -4.24
CA HIS A 59 -1.08 7.35 -3.00
C HIS A 59 -0.09 6.22 -3.25
N LEU A 60 0.75 5.96 -2.25
CA LEU A 60 1.75 4.91 -2.29
C LEU A 60 1.84 4.20 -0.95
N ASP A 61 2.38 2.99 -0.99
CA ASP A 61 2.86 2.30 0.19
C ASP A 61 4.31 1.82 -0.01
N LEU A 62 4.99 1.64 1.12
CA LEU A 62 6.37 1.16 1.15
C LEU A 62 6.37 -0.19 1.85
N ARG A 63 6.99 -1.17 1.20
CA ARG A 63 7.31 -2.47 1.78
C ARG A 63 8.82 -2.58 1.97
N PRO A 64 9.33 -2.27 3.18
CA PRO A 64 10.71 -2.55 3.52
C PRO A 64 10.90 -4.06 3.73
N PHE A 65 12.16 -4.51 3.70
CA PHE A 65 12.52 -5.91 3.95
C PHE A 65 13.48 -5.98 5.14
N ILE A 66 13.15 -6.82 6.11
CA ILE A 66 14.01 -7.14 7.26
C ILE A 66 14.73 -8.44 6.94
N ILE A 67 16.06 -8.44 7.03
CA ILE A 67 16.90 -9.61 6.85
C ILE A 67 17.37 -10.05 8.23
N THR A 68 17.17 -11.32 8.57
CA THR A 68 17.55 -11.89 9.87
C THR A 68 18.49 -13.06 9.69
N GLY A 69 19.67 -12.95 10.29
CA GLY A 69 20.66 -14.02 10.43
C GLY A 69 21.04 -14.17 11.91
N LYS A 70 22.32 -13.98 12.25
CA LYS A 70 22.75 -13.81 13.65
C LYS A 70 22.16 -12.54 14.28
N GLU A 71 21.94 -11.52 13.46
CA GLU A 71 21.34 -10.24 13.82
C GLU A 71 20.26 -9.90 12.78
N SER A 72 19.32 -9.02 13.17
CA SER A 72 18.26 -8.52 12.30
C SER A 72 18.56 -7.08 11.89
N TRP A 73 18.41 -6.79 10.60
CA TRP A 73 18.59 -5.44 10.06
C TRP A 73 17.60 -5.18 8.92
N VAL A 74 17.35 -3.89 8.64
CA VAL A 74 16.44 -3.44 7.58
C VAL A 74 17.26 -3.09 6.34
N LEU A 75 16.91 -3.64 5.18
CA LEU A 75 17.54 -3.27 3.92
C LEU A 75 17.32 -1.76 3.64
N PRO A 76 18.35 -0.96 3.31
CA PRO A 76 18.20 0.44 2.98
C PRO A 76 17.50 0.60 1.63
N GLY A 77 16.17 0.52 1.65
CA GLY A 77 15.32 0.56 0.47
C GLY A 77 14.01 -0.19 0.71
N GLY A 78 13.40 -0.65 -0.38
CA GLY A 78 12.17 -1.43 -0.33
C GLY A 78 11.38 -1.33 -1.61
N LEU A 79 10.28 -2.08 -1.66
CA LEU A 79 9.34 -1.99 -2.77
C LEU A 79 8.33 -0.87 -2.48
N THR A 80 8.40 0.22 -3.23
CA THR A 80 7.35 1.23 -3.23
C THR A 80 6.33 0.88 -4.30
N ARG A 81 5.05 0.80 -3.92
CA ARG A 81 3.92 0.61 -4.86
C ARG A 81 3.08 1.86 -4.92
N VAL A 82 2.50 2.13 -6.09
CA VAL A 82 1.76 3.37 -6.36
C VAL A 82 0.40 3.05 -6.95
N ALA A 83 -0.66 3.64 -6.40
CA ALA A 83 -1.99 3.59 -6.96
C ALA A 83 -2.08 4.58 -8.14
N LEU A 84 -2.02 4.09 -9.39
CA LEU A 84 -1.98 4.97 -10.57
C LEU A 84 -3.31 5.69 -10.83
N LYS A 85 -4.43 5.09 -10.45
CA LYS A 85 -5.75 5.73 -10.52
C LYS A 85 -5.83 6.88 -9.52
N ARG A 86 -6.21 8.08 -10.00
CA ARG A 86 -6.36 9.28 -9.18
C ARG A 86 -7.28 9.02 -7.98
N GLY A 87 -6.80 9.35 -6.78
CA GLY A 87 -7.54 9.20 -5.53
C GLY A 87 -7.72 7.75 -5.05
N SER A 88 -7.26 6.74 -5.78
CA SER A 88 -7.34 5.34 -5.33
C SER A 88 -6.41 5.11 -4.14
N LEU A 89 -6.90 4.35 -3.15
CA LEU A 89 -6.11 3.86 -2.01
C LEU A 89 -5.63 2.42 -2.23
N ILE A 90 -6.02 1.81 -3.35
CA ILE A 90 -5.63 0.45 -3.71
C ILE A 90 -4.35 0.53 -4.53
N VAL A 91 -3.25 0.14 -3.89
CA VAL A 91 -1.87 0.17 -4.45
C VAL A 91 -1.42 -1.18 -5.00
N ASN A 92 -2.30 -2.19 -5.04
CA ASN A 92 -1.91 -3.52 -5.46
C ASN A 92 -1.70 -3.63 -6.98
N SER A 93 -0.65 -4.34 -7.40
CA SER A 93 -0.25 -4.46 -8.80
C SER A 93 -1.30 -5.17 -9.66
N SER A 94 -2.06 -6.12 -9.11
CA SER A 94 -3.13 -6.83 -9.84
C SER A 94 -4.28 -5.92 -10.28
N GLN A 95 -4.38 -4.71 -9.73
CA GLN A 95 -5.43 -3.72 -10.04
C GLN A 95 -4.85 -2.44 -10.67
N GLY A 96 -3.74 -2.56 -11.40
CA GLY A 96 -3.10 -1.42 -12.08
C GLY A 96 -2.20 -0.59 -11.18
N GLY A 97 -1.63 -1.20 -10.13
CA GLY A 97 -0.60 -0.57 -9.30
C GLY A 97 0.74 -0.51 -10.03
N GLY A 98 1.40 0.65 -9.98
CA GLY A 98 2.77 0.83 -10.44
C GLY A 98 3.78 0.60 -9.32
N SER A 99 5.07 0.68 -9.65
CA SER A 99 6.14 0.70 -8.64
C SER A 99 7.03 1.93 -8.82
N LYS A 100 7.72 2.31 -7.76
CA LYS A 100 8.76 3.35 -7.75
C LYS A 100 10.00 2.80 -7.07
N ASP A 101 11.14 3.32 -7.48
CA ASP A 101 12.37 3.12 -6.74
C ASP A 101 12.31 3.82 -5.38
N THR A 102 12.94 3.24 -4.36
CA THR A 102 12.94 3.75 -2.98
C THR A 102 14.37 4.12 -2.60
N TRP A 103 14.67 5.41 -2.56
CA TRP A 103 15.99 5.89 -2.18
C TRP A 103 16.04 6.18 -0.69
N VAL A 104 16.91 5.45 0.02
CA VAL A 104 17.30 5.78 1.40
C VAL A 104 18.63 6.50 1.30
N LEU A 105 18.64 7.76 1.75
CA LEU A 105 19.86 8.56 1.74
C LEU A 105 20.80 8.07 2.85
N ALA A 106 22.08 7.92 2.54
CA ALA A 106 23.09 7.64 3.55
C ALA A 106 23.38 8.92 4.35
N ASP A 107 23.51 8.79 5.67
CA ASP A 107 24.04 9.86 6.51
C ASP A 107 25.55 9.96 6.25
N ASN A 108 25.93 10.89 5.37
CA ASN A 108 27.27 11.24 4.85
C ASN A 108 27.73 10.56 3.56
N PHE A 109 27.90 11.39 2.52
CA PHE A 109 28.69 11.10 1.31
C PHE A 109 30.22 11.11 1.54
N ALA A 110 30.65 11.27 2.79
CA ALA A 110 32.05 11.32 3.20
C ALA A 110 32.33 10.13 4.12
N ASP A 111 32.54 8.98 3.51
CA ASP A 111 33.57 7.99 3.85
C ASP A 111 33.23 6.72 3.09
N GLY A 112 34.07 6.39 2.10
CA GLY A 112 33.90 5.27 1.18
C GLY A 112 34.07 3.89 1.82
N GLY A 113 33.31 3.60 2.87
CA GLY A 113 33.17 2.28 3.46
C GLY A 113 31.85 1.66 3.00
N ALA A 114 31.93 0.57 2.24
CA ALA A 114 30.81 -0.34 2.09
C ALA A 114 30.40 -0.91 3.47
N PRO A 115 29.13 -1.32 3.67
CA PRO A 115 28.68 -1.93 4.93
C PRO A 115 29.45 -3.19 5.30
#